data_AF-A0A0M7FH48-F1
#
_entry.id   AF-A0A0M7FH48-F1
#
_cell.length_a   1.000
_cell.length_b   1.000
_cell.length_c   1.000
_cell.angle_alpha   90.00
_cell.angle_beta   90.00
_cell.angle_gamma   90.00
#
_symmetry.space_group_name_H-M   'P 1'
#
loop_
_entity.id
_entity.type
_entity.pdbx_description
1 polymer ?
#
loop_
_entity_poly.entity_id
_entity_poly.type
_entity_poly.pdbx_seq_one_letter_code
_entity_poly.pdbx_strand_id
1 'polypeptide(L)'
;MSRSPDPFQPPARRRAARVNSLLWILDPIERDAGYLHRKMFGCDAAYLDGALYLVVADREEPFSGVLVCSSQDRHAALLAELPSLLPHPVLGKWLYLPQTDEAFESVAARLVELALARDPRIGVVPKPRARRRKSWRAQE
;
A
#
# COMPACT_ATOMS: atom_id res chain seq x y z
N MET A 1 -22.39 37.90 -0.45
CA MET A 1 -23.53 37.13 0.11
C MET A 1 -23.23 35.66 -0.13
N SER A 2 -22.72 34.95 0.89
CA SER A 2 -22.37 33.53 0.76
C SER A 2 -23.64 32.69 0.83
N ARG A 3 -23.95 31.92 -0.22
CA ARG A 3 -25.07 30.98 -0.21
C ARG A 3 -24.67 29.80 0.66
N SER A 4 -25.25 29.71 1.85
CA SER A 4 -25.19 28.49 2.65
C SER A 4 -25.86 27.35 1.88
N PRO A 5 -25.31 26.12 1.90
CA PRO A 5 -25.91 24.98 1.24
C PRO A 5 -27.26 24.65 1.88
N ASP A 6 -28.25 24.33 1.04
CA ASP A 6 -29.63 24.00 1.43
C ASP A 6 -29.65 22.73 2.31
N PRO A 7 -30.18 22.79 3.55
CA PRO A 7 -30.18 21.68 4.51
C PRO A 7 -31.03 20.48 4.07
N PHE A 8 -31.87 20.62 3.04
CA PHE A 8 -32.73 19.55 2.53
C PHE A 8 -32.18 18.90 1.27
N GLN A 9 -30.98 19.29 0.80
CA GLN A 9 -30.33 18.55 -0.27
C GLN A 9 -29.95 17.15 0.20
N PRO A 10 -30.37 16.09 -0.52
CA PRO A 10 -29.92 14.75 -0.20
C PRO A 10 -28.38 14.71 -0.29
N PRO A 11 -27.71 14.00 0.62
CA PRO A 11 -26.26 13.90 0.59
C PRO A 11 -25.84 13.41 -0.79
N ALA A 12 -24.88 14.11 -1.41
CA ALA A 12 -24.35 13.71 -2.70
C ALA A 12 -24.02 12.21 -2.67
N ARG A 13 -24.53 11.44 -3.64
CA ARG A 13 -24.28 9.99 -3.72
C ARG A 13 -22.77 9.77 -3.65
N ARG A 14 -22.29 9.27 -2.50
CA ARG A 14 -20.90 8.84 -2.37
C ARG A 14 -20.74 7.68 -3.35
N ARG A 15 -19.94 7.88 -4.41
CA ARG A 15 -19.53 6.78 -5.27
C ARG A 15 -18.96 5.68 -4.37
N ALA A 16 -19.38 4.44 -4.60
CA ALA A 16 -18.82 3.29 -3.91
C ALA A 16 -17.29 3.35 -4.04
N ALA A 17 -16.58 3.11 -2.94
CA ALA A 17 -15.13 3.07 -2.98
C ALA A 17 -14.71 1.96 -3.95
N ARG A 18 -13.85 2.29 -4.93
CA ARG A 18 -13.35 1.31 -5.89
C ARG A 18 -12.65 0.19 -5.13
N VAL A 19 -13.09 -1.04 -5.33
CA VAL A 19 -12.40 -2.23 -4.84
C VAL A 19 -11.20 -2.47 -5.73
N ASN A 20 -10.07 -2.79 -5.12
CA ASN A 20 -8.82 -3.01 -5.82
C ASN A 20 -8.81 -4.45 -6.34
N SER A 21 -8.66 -4.60 -7.65
CA SER A 21 -8.73 -5.92 -8.31
C SER A 21 -7.58 -6.85 -7.91
N LEU A 22 -6.47 -6.30 -7.37
CA LEU A 22 -5.28 -7.04 -6.97
C LEU A 22 -5.28 -7.47 -5.50
N LEU A 23 -6.40 -7.33 -4.80
CA LEU A 23 -6.52 -7.73 -3.40
C LEU A 23 -6.21 -9.20 -3.14
N TRP A 24 -6.50 -10.07 -4.11
CA TRP A 24 -6.23 -11.50 -4.03
C TRP A 24 -4.78 -11.86 -3.70
N ILE A 25 -3.82 -10.96 -4.02
CA ILE A 25 -2.40 -11.14 -3.70
C ILE A 25 -2.19 -11.12 -2.18
N LEU A 26 -3.01 -10.37 -1.44
CA LEU A 26 -2.90 -10.27 0.01
C LEU A 26 -3.60 -11.41 0.75
N ASP A 27 -4.54 -12.12 0.11
CA ASP A 27 -5.32 -13.23 0.70
C ASP A 27 -4.47 -14.25 1.50
N PRO A 28 -3.28 -14.67 1.06
CA PRO A 28 -2.46 -15.60 1.84
C PRO A 28 -1.89 -14.96 3.11
N ILE A 29 -1.59 -13.66 3.08
CA ILE A 29 -1.08 -12.88 4.21
C ILE A 29 -2.19 -12.61 5.22
N GLU A 30 -3.45 -12.49 4.77
CA GLU A 30 -4.59 -12.19 5.65
C GLU A 30 -4.82 -13.26 6.72
N ARG A 31 -4.33 -14.48 6.48
CA ARG A 31 -4.43 -15.61 7.43
C ARG A 31 -3.46 -15.49 8.59
N ASP A 32 -2.47 -14.61 8.49
CA ASP A 32 -1.46 -14.42 9.51
C ASP A 32 -2.01 -13.58 10.68
N ALA A 33 -1.71 -13.98 11.91
CA ALA A 33 -2.20 -13.29 13.12
C ALA A 33 -1.63 -11.86 13.27
N GLY A 34 -0.46 -11.60 12.70
CA GLY A 34 0.18 -10.29 12.68
C GLY A 34 -0.31 -9.37 11.56
N TYR A 35 -1.24 -9.84 10.71
CA TYR A 35 -1.72 -9.09 9.56
C TYR A 35 -2.57 -7.89 9.98
N LEU A 36 -2.28 -6.75 9.36
CA LEU A 36 -3.11 -5.57 9.43
C LEU A 36 -3.25 -4.97 8.03
N HIS A 37 -4.49 -4.91 7.56
CA HIS A 37 -4.83 -4.24 6.33
C HIS A 37 -5.07 -2.73 6.56
N ARG A 38 -4.46 -1.87 5.73
CA ARG A 38 -4.78 -0.43 5.70
C ARG A 38 -4.97 0.10 4.29
N LYS A 39 -5.98 0.92 4.10
CA LYS A 39 -6.13 1.75 2.89
C LYS A 39 -5.18 2.93 2.94
N MET A 40 -4.32 3.07 1.93
CA MET A 40 -3.38 4.19 1.80
C MET A 40 -3.33 4.67 0.36
N PHE A 41 -3.56 5.98 0.15
CA PHE A 41 -3.54 6.60 -1.19
C PHE A 41 -4.56 5.99 -2.18
N GLY A 42 -5.60 5.33 -1.65
CA GLY A 42 -6.59 4.55 -2.41
C GLY A 42 -6.04 3.23 -2.97
N CYS A 43 -4.97 2.74 -2.36
CA CYS A 43 -4.38 1.42 -2.55
C CYS A 43 -4.53 0.62 -1.23
N ASP A 44 -4.21 -0.67 -1.28
CA ASP A 44 -4.37 -1.60 -0.17
C ASP A 44 -2.99 -2.02 0.33
N ALA A 45 -2.70 -1.73 1.60
CA ALA A 45 -1.40 -1.94 2.22
C ALA A 45 -1.47 -3.07 3.25
N ALA A 46 -0.58 -4.05 3.08
CA ALA A 46 -0.39 -5.17 3.98
C ALA A 46 0.72 -4.88 4.99
N TYR A 47 0.34 -4.87 6.25
CA TYR A 47 1.26 -4.82 7.37
C TYR A 47 1.35 -6.19 8.04
N LEU A 48 2.54 -6.55 8.50
CA LEU A 48 2.78 -7.70 9.37
C LEU A 48 3.57 -7.21 10.58
N ASP A 49 3.11 -7.53 11.77
CA ASP A 49 3.80 -7.21 13.03
C ASP A 49 4.13 -5.70 13.17
N GLY A 50 3.27 -4.85 12.60
CA GLY A 50 3.42 -3.39 12.58
C GLY A 50 4.37 -2.82 11.52
N ALA A 51 5.06 -3.66 10.74
CA ALA A 51 5.88 -3.25 9.60
C ALA A 51 5.09 -3.32 8.29
N LEU A 52 5.35 -2.40 7.36
CA LEU A 52 4.72 -2.34 6.05
C LEU A 52 5.50 -3.21 5.05
N TYR A 53 4.88 -4.25 4.51
CA TYR A 53 5.54 -5.18 3.60
C TYR A 53 5.18 -4.93 2.14
N LEU A 54 3.90 -5.04 1.81
CA LEU A 54 3.41 -4.95 0.43
C LEU A 54 2.28 -3.93 0.33
N VAL A 55 2.18 -3.27 -0.82
CA VAL A 55 1.03 -2.44 -1.17
C VAL A 55 0.57 -2.87 -2.55
N VAL A 56 -0.68 -3.26 -2.69
CA VAL A 56 -1.28 -3.59 -3.99
C VAL A 56 -2.09 -2.41 -4.48
N ALA A 57 -1.98 -2.10 -5.76
CA ALA A 57 -2.60 -0.94 -6.37
C ALA A 57 -3.12 -1.27 -7.77
N ASP A 58 -4.42 -1.11 -7.99
CA ASP A 58 -5.08 -1.21 -9.31
C ASP A 58 -5.48 0.20 -9.77
N ARG A 59 -4.47 0.99 -10.14
CA ARG A 59 -4.60 2.39 -10.58
C ARG A 59 -3.91 2.56 -11.92
N GLU A 60 -3.83 3.79 -12.40
CA GLU A 60 -3.05 4.09 -13.60
C GLU A 60 -1.56 3.97 -13.31
N GLU A 61 -0.77 3.61 -14.32
CA GLU A 61 0.69 3.58 -14.21
C GLU A 61 1.22 4.92 -13.67
N PRO A 62 2.18 4.91 -12.74
CA PRO A 62 3.00 3.78 -12.29
C PRO A 62 2.46 3.05 -11.04
N PHE A 63 1.17 3.16 -10.72
CA PHE A 63 0.56 2.55 -9.54
C PHE A 63 -0.37 1.37 -9.89
N SER A 64 -0.03 0.59 -10.92
CA SER A 64 -0.77 -0.60 -11.37
C SER A 64 0.04 -1.88 -11.14
N GLY A 65 -0.03 -2.45 -9.93
CA GLY A 65 0.71 -3.64 -9.57
C GLY A 65 0.99 -3.75 -8.08
N VAL A 66 2.15 -4.31 -7.75
CA VAL A 66 2.59 -4.52 -6.36
C VAL A 66 3.78 -3.63 -6.04
N LEU A 67 3.67 -2.84 -4.98
CA LEU A 67 4.79 -2.09 -4.42
C LEU A 67 5.37 -2.87 -3.25
N VAL A 68 6.68 -3.06 -3.28
CA VAL A 68 7.44 -3.75 -2.24
C VAL A 68 8.11 -2.70 -1.36
N CYS A 69 7.67 -2.66 -0.10
CA CYS A 69 8.21 -1.75 0.88
C CYS A 69 9.53 -2.31 1.41
N SER A 70 10.61 -1.91 0.75
CA SER A 70 11.99 -2.21 1.13
C SER A 70 12.77 -0.91 1.37
N SER A 71 14.00 -1.05 1.84
CA SER A 71 14.98 0.03 1.93
C SER A 71 15.98 -0.10 0.78
N GLN A 72 16.52 1.02 0.31
CA GLN A 72 17.39 1.05 -0.87
C GLN A 72 18.65 0.19 -0.73
N ASP A 73 19.18 0.02 0.49
CA ASP A 73 20.30 -0.87 0.81
C ASP A 73 20.03 -2.34 0.47
N ARG A 74 18.76 -2.74 0.40
CA ARG A 74 18.33 -4.14 0.19
C ARG A 74 17.83 -4.40 -1.22
N HIS A 75 17.73 -3.35 -2.05
CA HIS A 75 17.26 -3.47 -3.43
C HIS A 75 18.13 -4.39 -4.26
N ALA A 76 19.47 -4.30 -4.14
CA ALA A 76 20.38 -5.13 -4.92
C ALA A 76 20.16 -6.64 -4.68
N ALA A 77 19.93 -7.03 -3.42
CA ALA A 77 19.66 -8.42 -3.06
C ALA A 77 18.28 -8.90 -3.57
N LEU A 78 17.27 -8.02 -3.58
CA LEU A 78 15.94 -8.34 -4.10
C LEU A 78 15.95 -8.42 -5.63
N LEU A 79 16.64 -7.51 -6.32
CA LEU A 79 16.77 -7.50 -7.78
C LEU A 79 17.56 -8.72 -8.29
N ALA A 80 18.52 -9.21 -7.51
CA ALA A 80 19.24 -10.45 -7.84
C ALA A 80 18.35 -11.70 -7.77
N GLU A 81 17.37 -11.74 -6.87
CA GLU A 81 16.42 -12.87 -6.77
C GLU A 81 15.22 -12.69 -7.72
N LEU A 82 14.75 -11.45 -7.90
CA LEU A 82 13.53 -11.09 -8.63
C LEU A 82 13.85 -9.96 -9.63
N PRO A 83 14.39 -10.30 -10.82
CA PRO A 83 14.81 -9.30 -11.80
C PRO A 83 13.65 -8.51 -12.43
N SER A 84 12.41 -8.99 -12.33
CA SER A 84 11.19 -8.27 -12.77
C SER A 84 10.83 -7.07 -11.89
N LEU A 85 11.47 -6.92 -10.71
CA LEU A 85 11.26 -5.77 -9.85
C LEU A 85 11.97 -4.54 -10.43
N LEU A 86 11.32 -3.40 -10.36
CA LEU A 86 11.85 -2.12 -10.81
C LEU A 86 11.81 -1.10 -9.67
N PRO A 87 12.79 -0.18 -9.57
CA PRO A 87 12.66 0.97 -8.68
C PRO A 87 11.42 1.79 -9.06
N HIS A 88 10.55 2.09 -8.09
CA HIS A 88 9.33 2.83 -8.38
C HIS A 88 9.66 4.28 -8.78
N PRO A 89 9.16 4.81 -9.91
CA PRO A 89 9.56 6.14 -10.43
C PRO A 89 9.20 7.30 -9.50
N VAL A 90 8.03 7.25 -8.84
CA VAL A 90 7.60 8.27 -7.86
C VAL A 90 8.14 8.01 -6.45
N LEU A 91 8.16 6.74 -6.02
CA LEU A 91 8.55 6.30 -4.68
C LEU A 91 9.89 5.59 -4.75
N GLY A 92 10.95 6.24 -5.25
CA GLY A 92 12.25 5.61 -5.58
C GLY A 92 12.95 4.84 -4.45
N LYS A 93 12.47 4.95 -3.22
CA LYS A 93 12.87 4.12 -2.07
C LYS A 93 12.25 2.71 -2.06
N TRP A 94 11.23 2.46 -2.88
CA TRP A 94 10.47 1.21 -2.93
C TRP A 94 10.64 0.56 -4.30
N LEU A 95 10.50 -0.76 -4.32
CA LEU A 95 10.43 -1.51 -5.57
C LEU A 95 8.98 -1.65 -6.02
N TYR A 96 8.81 -1.90 -7.30
CA TYR A 96 7.55 -1.96 -8.00
C TYR A 96 7.57 -3.13 -8.97
N LEU A 97 6.52 -3.93 -8.93
CA LEU A 97 6.21 -4.98 -9.89
C LEU A 97 5.00 -4.51 -10.72
N PRO A 98 5.19 -4.19 -12.00
CA PRO A 98 4.09 -3.83 -12.89
C PRO A 98 3.13 -4.99 -13.10
N GLN A 99 1.82 -4.73 -13.09
CA GLN A 99 0.80 -5.73 -13.42
C GLN A 99 0.91 -6.24 -14.87
N THR A 100 1.52 -5.46 -15.75
CA THR A 100 1.75 -5.79 -17.16
C THR A 100 2.92 -6.75 -17.38
N ASP A 101 3.69 -7.08 -16.34
CA ASP A 101 4.80 -8.01 -16.41
C ASP A 101 4.30 -9.46 -16.62
N GLU A 102 4.93 -10.21 -17.51
CA GLU A 102 4.54 -11.60 -17.81
C GLU A 102 4.72 -12.53 -16.60
N ALA A 103 5.69 -12.23 -15.73
CA ALA A 103 5.95 -12.98 -14.50
C ALA A 103 5.20 -12.38 -13.29
N PHE A 104 4.22 -11.49 -13.51
CA PHE A 104 3.55 -10.78 -12.43
C PHE A 104 3.01 -11.71 -11.34
N GLU A 105 2.23 -12.73 -11.70
CA GLU A 105 1.59 -13.62 -10.73
C GLU A 105 2.61 -14.44 -9.93
N SER A 106 3.66 -14.95 -10.59
CA SER A 106 4.69 -15.77 -9.95
C SER A 106 5.58 -14.93 -9.03
N VAL A 107 5.96 -13.73 -9.46
CA VAL A 107 6.74 -12.80 -8.63
C VAL A 107 5.88 -12.26 -7.47
N ALA A 108 4.60 -11.97 -7.69
CA ALA A 108 3.68 -11.55 -6.63
C ALA A 108 3.51 -12.65 -5.56
N ALA A 109 3.32 -13.91 -5.97
CA ALA A 109 3.28 -15.03 -5.05
C ALA A 109 4.58 -15.15 -4.24
N ARG A 110 5.74 -14.99 -4.90
CA ARG A 110 7.03 -15.02 -4.22
C ARG A 110 7.20 -13.87 -3.23
N LEU A 111 6.75 -12.67 -3.55
CA LEU A 111 6.75 -11.52 -2.64
C LEU A 111 5.89 -11.79 -1.39
N VAL A 112 4.76 -12.46 -1.56
CA VAL A 112 3.88 -12.86 -0.46
C VAL A 112 4.56 -13.89 0.44
N GLU A 113 5.24 -14.88 -0.13
CA GLU A 113 6.05 -15.85 0.64
C GLU A 113 7.14 -15.16 1.46
N LEU A 114 7.88 -14.22 0.85
CA LEU A 114 8.90 -13.45 1.55
C LEU A 114 8.30 -12.64 2.70
N ALA A 115 7.10 -12.07 2.51
CA ALA A 115 6.42 -11.31 3.56
C ALA A 115 6.01 -12.23 4.72
N LEU A 116 5.41 -13.38 4.42
CA LEU A 116 5.06 -14.41 5.39
C LEU A 116 6.28 -14.96 6.14
N ALA A 117 7.43 -15.06 5.47
CA ALA A 117 8.70 -15.46 6.09
C ALA A 117 9.35 -14.37 6.95
N ARG A 118 8.77 -13.17 7.02
CA ARG A 118 9.34 -11.97 7.66
C ARG A 118 10.75 -11.70 7.13
N ASP A 119 10.95 -11.87 5.82
CA ASP A 119 12.26 -11.70 5.21
C ASP A 119 12.82 -10.31 5.55
N PRO A 120 14.04 -10.23 6.10
CA PRO A 120 14.61 -8.97 6.55
C PRO A 120 14.92 -8.02 5.39
N ARG A 121 14.76 -8.41 4.12
CA ARG A 121 14.93 -7.53 2.95
C ARG A 121 13.71 -6.66 2.68
N ILE A 122 12.55 -7.03 3.19
CA ILE A 122 11.29 -6.31 3.03
C ILE A 122 10.68 -6.01 4.40
N GLY A 123 9.72 -5.10 4.46
CA GLY A 123 9.16 -4.66 5.74
C GLY A 123 9.81 -3.37 6.22
N VAL A 124 9.09 -2.27 6.09
CA VAL A 124 9.49 -0.96 6.59
C VAL A 124 8.61 -0.61 7.79
N VAL A 125 9.21 -0.52 8.98
CA VAL A 125 8.49 -0.05 10.17
C VAL A 125 8.21 1.46 9.99
N PRO A 126 6.94 1.87 9.87
CA PRO A 126 6.62 3.29 9.78
C PRO A 126 6.99 3.97 11.10
N LYS A 127 7.77 5.06 11.02
CA LYS A 127 8.01 5.90 12.21
C LYS A 127 6.66 6.40 12.74
N PRO A 128 6.35 6.24 14.04
CA PRO A 128 5.09 6.69 14.60
C PRO A 128 4.96 8.21 14.38
N ARG A 129 3.93 8.63 13.64
CA ARG A 129 3.63 10.05 13.46
C ARG A 129 3.22 10.62 14.82
N ALA A 130 3.97 11.59 15.34
CA ALA A 130 3.60 12.33 16.55
C ALA A 130 2.17 12.85 16.39
N ARG A 131 1.30 12.48 17.33
CA ARG A 131 -0.12 12.83 17.31
C ARG A 131 -0.25 14.34 17.45
N ARG A 132 -0.51 15.06 16.35
CA ARG A 132 -0.75 16.50 16.37
C ARG A 132 -2.00 16.73 17.25
N ARG A 133 -1.80 17.26 18.46
CA ARG A 133 -2.90 17.64 19.37
C ARG A 133 -3.80 18.62 18.59
N LYS A 134 -5.08 18.26 18.38
CA LYS A 134 -6.08 19.21 17.91
C LYS A 134 -6.18 20.30 18.98
N SER A 135 -5.70 21.50 18.69
CA SER A 135 -6.02 22.67 19.51
C SER A 135 -7.49 23.00 19.25
N TRP A 136 -8.37 22.56 20.15
CA TRP A 136 -9.68 23.17 20.28
C TRP A 136 -9.41 24.60 20.76
N ARG A 137 -9.59 25.61 19.90
CA ARG A 137 -9.81 26.96 20.39
C ARG A 137 -11.31 27.14 20.42
N ALA A 138 -11.84 27.22 21.65
CA ALA A 138 -13.01 28.00 21.95
C ALA A 138 -12.85 29.39 21.32
N GLN A 139 -13.89 29.90 20.68
CA GLN A 139 -14.06 31.33 20.50
C GLN A 139 -15.51 31.62 20.89
N GLU A 140 -15.62 32.46 21.92
CA GLU A 140 -16.80 33.12 22.47
C GLU A 140 -17.50 34.03 21.44
#